data_AF-A0A7W8ECD5-F1
#
_entry.id   AF-A0A7W8ECD5-F1
#
_cell.length_a   1.000
_cell.length_b   1.000
_cell.length_c   1.000
_cell.angle_alpha   90.00
_cell.angle_beta   90.00
_cell.angle_gamma   90.00
#
_symmetry.space_group_name_H-M   'P 1'
#
loop_
_entity.id
_entity.type
_entity.pdbx_description
1 polymer ?
#
loop_
_entity_poly.entity_id
_entity_poly.type
_entity_poly.pdbx_seq_one_letter_code
_entity_poly.pdbx_strand_id
1 'polypeptide(L)'
;MEHVDRALEAKFEEFQISRASFDVLAALRRNGKPYKLNQRDLMRGLFRTSGSMSLRIDALEKQGLVKRSPDSEDRRSVFVTLAAKGVALLETVIPAHLENESSLVAGLNRAERAQLIALLRKWLVSLEEEVAHGRQLYLGMTLLDSHASTKMRRAVGLPDIPGLLVNKIAAGSRAEELGFRKGDLVTSVERQPVTSLGDLRKILNHSEPKTKKVRVVRGVETLEFRLTSSSI
;
A
#
# COMPACT_ATOMS: atom_id res chain seq x y z
N MET A 1 5.81 -17.89 14.41
CA MET A 1 6.35 -16.82 13.52
C MET A 1 7.75 -16.39 13.93
N GLU A 2 8.10 -16.35 15.22
CA GLU A 2 9.42 -15.92 15.71
C GLU A 2 10.61 -16.64 15.05
N HIS A 3 10.54 -17.96 14.82
CA HIS A 3 11.63 -18.70 14.14
C HIS A 3 11.86 -18.24 12.70
N VAL A 4 10.79 -17.91 11.96
CA VAL A 4 10.88 -17.38 10.60
C VAL A 4 11.44 -15.96 10.63
N ASP A 5 10.93 -15.10 11.52
CA ASP A 5 11.41 -13.73 11.64
C ASP A 5 12.89 -13.69 12.06
N ARG A 6 13.32 -14.56 12.99
CA ARG A 6 14.71 -14.68 13.43
C ARG A 6 15.64 -15.15 12.31
N ALA A 7 15.22 -16.16 11.55
CA ALA A 7 16.03 -16.66 10.44
C ALA A 7 16.14 -15.65 9.29
N LEU A 8 15.12 -14.81 9.08
CA LEU A 8 15.20 -13.67 8.17
C LEU A 8 16.15 -12.60 8.71
N GLU A 9 16.05 -12.23 9.99
CA GLU A 9 16.88 -11.18 10.60
C GLU A 9 18.37 -11.56 10.63
N ALA A 10 18.70 -12.79 11.03
CA ALA A 10 20.08 -13.28 11.08
C ALA A 10 20.81 -13.13 9.74
N LYS A 11 20.09 -13.31 8.62
CA LYS A 11 20.69 -13.14 7.30
C LYS A 11 21.03 -11.70 6.98
N PHE A 12 20.26 -10.73 7.47
CA PHE A 12 20.53 -9.31 7.26
C PHE A 12 21.69 -8.80 8.14
N GLU A 13 21.86 -9.38 9.33
CA GLU A 13 22.99 -9.07 10.22
C GLU A 13 24.35 -9.37 9.59
N GLU A 14 24.47 -10.42 8.76
CA GLU A 14 25.67 -10.72 7.97
C GLU A 14 26.09 -9.55 7.06
N PHE A 15 25.13 -8.72 6.66
CA PHE A 15 25.34 -7.54 5.81
C PHE A 15 25.31 -6.23 6.59
N GLN A 16 25.33 -6.28 7.92
CA GLN A 16 25.30 -5.13 8.84
C GLN A 16 24.09 -4.20 8.63
N ILE A 17 22.97 -4.76 8.16
CA ILE A 17 21.70 -4.06 8.03
C ILE A 17 20.61 -4.81 8.80
N SER A 18 19.62 -4.09 9.31
CA SER A 18 18.41 -4.73 9.84
C SER A 18 17.43 -5.04 8.70
N ARG A 19 16.51 -5.99 8.90
CA ARG A 19 15.44 -6.28 7.93
C ARG A 19 14.66 -5.05 7.52
N ALA A 20 14.30 -4.21 8.48
CA ALA A 20 13.52 -3.02 8.16
C ALA A 20 14.36 -1.94 7.45
N SER A 21 15.71 -1.95 7.58
CA SER A 21 16.59 -1.12 6.75
C SER A 21 16.67 -1.67 5.32
N PHE A 22 16.75 -2.99 5.16
CA PHE A 22 16.63 -3.65 3.86
C PHE A 22 15.30 -3.30 3.17
N ASP A 23 14.18 -3.31 3.90
CA ASP A 23 12.86 -2.97 3.36
C ASP A 23 12.83 -1.58 2.71
N VAL A 24 13.48 -0.58 3.32
CA VAL A 24 13.63 0.78 2.77
C VAL A 24 14.43 0.76 1.47
N LEU A 25 15.59 0.11 1.48
CA LEU A 25 16.46 0.03 0.30
C LEU A 25 15.75 -0.71 -0.85
N ALA A 26 15.08 -1.82 -0.54
CA ALA A 26 14.32 -2.61 -1.50
C ALA A 26 13.11 -1.84 -2.06
N ALA A 27 12.42 -1.04 -1.24
CA ALA A 27 11.33 -0.18 -1.70
C ALA A 27 11.83 0.88 -2.69
N LEU A 28 12.95 1.53 -2.40
CA LEU A 28 13.59 2.48 -3.32
C LEU A 28 14.01 1.81 -4.64
N ARG A 29 14.58 0.60 -4.57
CA ARG A 29 14.99 -0.17 -5.75
C ARG A 29 13.80 -0.55 -6.63
N ARG A 30 12.70 -1.00 -6.01
CA ARG A 30 11.45 -1.37 -6.71
C ARG A 30 10.78 -0.19 -7.40
N ASN A 31 11.00 1.04 -6.91
CA ASN A 31 10.49 2.24 -7.57
C ASN A 31 11.16 2.54 -8.93
N GLY A 32 12.18 1.76 -9.32
CA GLY A 32 12.92 1.98 -10.56
C GLY A 32 13.83 3.20 -10.50
N LYS A 33 14.68 3.39 -11.52
CA LYS A 33 15.58 4.55 -11.59
C LYS A 33 14.77 5.85 -11.62
N PRO A 34 15.14 6.91 -10.87
CA PRO A 34 16.43 7.10 -10.19
C PRO A 34 16.52 6.53 -8.75
N TYR A 35 15.67 5.55 -8.40
CA TYR A 35 15.59 4.91 -7.08
C TYR A 35 15.30 5.89 -5.95
N LYS A 36 14.33 6.77 -6.21
CA LYS A 36 13.97 7.91 -5.38
C LYS A 36 12.51 7.82 -4.96
N LEU A 37 12.22 8.03 -3.68
CA LEU A 37 10.85 8.13 -3.15
C LEU A 37 10.76 9.23 -2.09
N ASN A 38 9.57 9.81 -1.95
CA ASN A 38 9.29 10.69 -0.84
C ASN A 38 9.27 9.88 0.47
N GLN A 39 9.80 10.43 1.57
CA GLN A 39 9.78 9.78 2.88
C GLN A 39 8.36 9.41 3.35
N ARG A 40 7.34 10.22 3.02
CA ARG A 40 5.93 9.90 3.33
C ARG A 40 5.43 8.68 2.55
N ASP A 41 5.89 8.49 1.32
CA ASP A 41 5.47 7.34 0.51
C ASP A 41 6.22 6.08 0.90
N LEU A 42 7.49 6.18 1.32
CA LEU A 42 8.19 5.09 1.99
C LEU A 42 7.46 4.64 3.25
N MET A 43 7.01 5.58 4.08
CA MET A 43 6.22 5.29 5.28
C MET A 43 4.91 4.56 4.98
N ARG A 44 4.23 4.94 3.90
CA ARG A 44 2.96 4.34 3.50
C ARG A 44 3.14 2.93 2.96
N GLY A 45 4.22 2.70 2.21
CA GLY A 45 4.49 1.41 1.56
C GLY A 45 5.09 0.34 2.48
N LEU A 46 5.67 0.74 3.62
CA LEU A 46 6.31 -0.16 4.57
C LEU A 46 5.38 -0.40 5.77
N PHE A 47 4.59 -1.48 5.71
CA PHE A 47 3.61 -1.88 6.73
C PHE A 47 4.25 -2.41 8.03
N ARG A 48 5.22 -1.70 8.63
CA ARG A 48 5.79 -2.04 9.93
C ARG A 48 6.00 -0.82 10.82
N THR A 49 5.31 -0.78 11.95
CA THR A 49 5.55 0.16 13.05
C THR A 49 6.32 -0.52 14.18
N SER A 50 7.55 -0.07 14.43
CA SER A 50 8.16 -0.01 15.78
C SER A 50 9.51 0.74 15.78
N GLY A 51 9.59 1.84 15.03
CA GLY A 51 10.73 2.76 15.09
C GLY A 51 10.47 4.02 14.27
N SER A 52 11.05 5.14 14.68
CA SER A 52 11.05 6.35 13.86
C SER A 52 11.74 6.05 12.53
N MET A 53 11.00 6.01 11.42
CA MET A 53 11.56 5.85 10.08
C MET A 53 12.61 6.92 9.77
N SER A 54 12.48 8.11 10.37
CA SER A 54 13.52 9.14 10.30
C SER A 54 14.84 8.61 10.87
N LEU A 55 14.85 8.00 12.06
CA LEU A 55 16.07 7.40 12.64
C LEU A 55 16.65 6.31 11.74
N ARG A 56 15.79 5.53 11.09
CA ARG A 56 16.23 4.47 10.17
C ARG A 56 16.89 5.04 8.93
N ILE A 57 16.26 6.02 8.30
CA ILE A 57 16.82 6.68 7.13
C ILE A 57 18.09 7.46 7.54
N ASP A 58 18.15 8.04 8.74
CA ASP A 58 19.36 8.69 9.28
C ASP A 58 20.52 7.69 9.37
N ALA A 59 20.26 6.49 9.89
CA ALA A 59 21.27 5.42 9.97
C ALA A 59 21.74 4.98 8.57
N LEU A 60 20.82 4.80 7.62
CA LEU A 60 21.14 4.45 6.24
C LEU A 60 21.96 5.55 5.54
N GLU A 61 21.65 6.82 5.81
CA GLU A 61 22.38 7.97 5.27
C GLU A 61 23.79 8.07 5.87
N LYS A 62 23.92 7.89 7.19
CA LYS A 62 25.24 7.79 7.87
C LYS A 62 26.10 6.66 7.33
N GLN A 63 25.50 5.53 6.95
CA GLN A 63 26.20 4.43 6.30
C GLN A 63 26.52 4.68 4.82
N GLY A 64 26.04 5.78 4.23
CA GLY A 64 26.22 6.14 2.84
C GLY A 64 25.39 5.30 1.86
N LEU A 65 24.34 4.62 2.34
CA LEU A 65 23.48 3.74 1.52
C LEU A 65 22.35 4.52 0.83
N VAL A 66 21.95 5.66 1.39
CA VAL A 66 20.96 6.58 0.81
C VAL A 66 21.46 8.01 0.88
N LYS A 67 20.81 8.90 0.12
CA LYS A 67 20.96 10.36 0.21
C LYS A 67 19.61 11.01 0.40
N ARG A 68 19.52 12.02 1.25
CA ARG A 68 18.36 12.91 1.34
C ARG A 68 18.54 14.16 0.50
N SER A 69 17.45 14.60 -0.11
CA SER A 69 17.35 15.90 -0.77
C SER A 69 16.03 16.55 -0.42
N PRO A 70 15.99 17.87 -0.12
CA PRO A 70 14.73 18.58 -0.02
C PRO A 70 14.01 18.53 -1.37
N ASP A 71 12.70 18.52 -1.30
CA ASP A 71 11.86 18.70 -2.48
C ASP A 71 11.92 20.17 -2.92
N SER A 72 12.08 20.38 -4.23
CA SER A 72 12.15 21.71 -4.83
C SER A 72 10.82 22.46 -4.76
N GLU A 73 9.70 21.74 -4.67
CA GLU A 73 8.35 22.32 -4.63
C GLU A 73 7.82 22.50 -3.21
N ASP A 74 8.24 21.64 -2.26
CA ASP A 74 7.87 21.73 -0.84
C ASP A 74 9.08 21.52 0.06
N ARG A 75 9.59 22.59 0.69
CA ARG A 75 10.75 22.49 1.60
C ARG A 75 10.51 21.61 2.83
N ARG A 76 9.26 21.24 3.14
CA ARG A 76 8.90 20.31 4.22
C ARG A 76 8.87 18.85 3.76
N SER A 77 9.00 18.61 2.46
CA SER A 77 9.04 17.32 1.80
C SER A 77 10.50 16.90 1.59
N VAL A 78 10.81 15.65 1.91
CA VAL A 78 12.16 15.09 1.81
C VAL A 78 12.10 13.85 0.94
N PHE A 79 12.92 13.86 -0.11
CA PHE A 79 13.16 12.68 -0.93
C PHE A 79 14.35 11.89 -0.39
N VAL A 80 14.22 10.58 -0.45
CA VAL A 80 15.28 9.62 -0.18
C VAL A 80 15.63 8.94 -1.49
N THR A 81 16.91 8.87 -1.81
CA THR A 81 17.42 8.25 -3.04
C THR A 81 18.47 7.20 -2.68
N LEU A 82 18.48 6.05 -3.35
CA LEU A 82 19.59 5.09 -3.19
C LEU A 82 20.91 5.72 -3.64
N ALA A 83 21.94 5.59 -2.80
CA ALA A 83 23.31 5.88 -3.19
C ALA A 83 23.90 4.70 -3.97
N ALA A 84 25.01 4.93 -4.68
CA ALA A 84 25.72 3.87 -5.39
C ALA A 84 26.11 2.69 -4.47
N LYS A 85 26.57 2.99 -3.25
CA LYS A 85 26.87 1.99 -2.22
C LYS A 85 25.63 1.18 -1.82
N GLY A 86 24.46 1.82 -1.71
CA GLY A 86 23.20 1.13 -1.43
C GLY A 86 22.75 0.22 -2.57
N VAL A 87 22.96 0.63 -3.82
CA VAL A 87 22.71 -0.24 -4.99
C VAL A 87 23.62 -1.46 -4.96
N ALA A 88 24.93 -1.26 -4.78
CA ALA A 88 25.90 -2.35 -4.72
C ALA A 88 25.61 -3.32 -3.56
N LEU A 89 25.20 -2.79 -2.39
CA LEU A 89 24.78 -3.62 -1.26
C LEU A 89 23.59 -4.50 -1.64
N LEU A 90 22.56 -3.95 -2.29
CA LEU A 90 21.38 -4.73 -2.71
C LEU A 90 21.71 -5.80 -3.75
N GLU A 91 22.69 -5.58 -4.61
CA GLU A 91 23.16 -6.58 -5.58
C GLU A 91 23.73 -7.84 -4.89
N THR A 92 24.28 -7.68 -3.69
CA THR A 92 24.77 -8.81 -2.87
C THR A 92 23.70 -9.38 -1.94
N VAL A 93 22.92 -8.50 -1.27
CA VAL A 93 21.95 -8.91 -0.25
C VAL A 93 20.75 -9.65 -0.86
N ILE A 94 20.23 -9.19 -2.01
CA ILE A 94 19.01 -9.77 -2.59
C ILE A 94 19.18 -11.26 -2.93
N PRO A 95 20.24 -11.69 -3.66
CA PRO A 95 20.43 -13.11 -3.94
C PRO A 95 20.52 -13.96 -2.66
N ALA A 96 21.29 -13.51 -1.67
CA ALA A 96 21.46 -14.21 -0.40
C ALA A 96 20.15 -14.29 0.42
N HIS A 97 19.31 -13.26 0.33
CA HIS A 97 17.99 -13.25 0.94
C HIS A 97 17.05 -14.24 0.27
N LEU A 98 17.02 -14.30 -1.07
CA LEU A 98 16.21 -15.26 -1.83
C LEU A 98 16.61 -16.71 -1.55
N GLU A 99 17.91 -16.97 -1.40
CA GLU A 99 18.41 -18.29 -1.03
C GLU A 99 17.98 -18.69 0.40
N ASN A 100 18.04 -17.75 1.34
CA ASN A 100 17.53 -17.97 2.70
C ASN A 100 16.01 -18.25 2.69
N GLU A 101 15.22 -17.45 1.95
CA GLU A 101 13.79 -17.68 1.80
C GLU A 101 13.48 -19.05 1.19
N SER A 102 14.23 -19.47 0.17
CA SER A 102 14.10 -20.81 -0.43
C SER A 102 14.38 -21.92 0.58
N SER A 103 15.39 -21.73 1.44
CA SER A 103 15.78 -22.68 2.49
C SER A 103 14.71 -22.78 3.59
N LEU A 104 14.07 -21.66 3.95
CA LEU A 104 13.00 -21.62 4.95
C LEU A 104 11.76 -22.43 4.56
N VAL A 105 11.52 -22.59 3.26
CA VAL A 105 10.42 -23.40 2.73
C VAL A 105 10.87 -24.75 2.16
N ALA A 106 12.16 -25.10 2.29
CA ALA A 106 12.74 -26.32 1.71
C ALA A 106 12.06 -27.60 2.22
N GLY A 107 11.55 -27.59 3.45
CA GLY A 107 10.79 -28.70 4.02
C GLY A 107 9.41 -28.94 3.39
N LEU A 108 8.93 -28.05 2.52
CA LEU A 108 7.67 -28.19 1.79
C LEU A 108 7.95 -28.50 0.31
N ASN A 109 7.32 -29.54 -0.21
CA ASN A 109 7.35 -29.87 -1.64
C ASN A 109 6.48 -28.88 -2.46
N ARG A 110 6.54 -28.97 -3.80
CA ARG A 110 5.83 -28.04 -4.69
C ARG A 110 4.31 -28.03 -4.49
N ALA A 111 3.69 -29.19 -4.24
CA ALA A 111 2.25 -29.29 -4.02
C ALA A 111 1.85 -28.69 -2.67
N GLU A 112 2.62 -28.98 -1.61
CA GLU A 112 2.43 -28.41 -0.28
C GLU A 112 2.58 -26.90 -0.28
N ARG A 113 3.59 -26.36 -0.98
CA ARG A 113 3.75 -24.91 -1.16
C ARG A 113 2.55 -24.29 -1.87
N ALA A 114 2.03 -24.92 -2.92
CA ALA A 114 0.86 -24.44 -3.63
C ALA A 114 -0.39 -24.44 -2.74
N GLN A 115 -0.57 -25.49 -1.94
CA GLN A 115 -1.66 -25.59 -0.97
C GLN A 115 -1.55 -24.52 0.12
N LEU A 116 -0.35 -24.33 0.70
CA LEU A 116 -0.10 -23.30 1.70
C LEU A 116 -0.40 -21.90 1.14
N ILE A 117 0.03 -21.60 -0.08
CA ILE A 117 -0.28 -20.33 -0.76
C ILE A 117 -1.79 -20.13 -0.92
N ALA A 118 -2.53 -21.18 -1.32
CA ALA A 118 -3.98 -21.10 -1.46
C ALA A 118 -4.66 -20.83 -0.11
N LEU A 119 -4.24 -21.51 0.95
CA LEU A 119 -4.76 -21.33 2.31
C LEU A 119 -4.44 -19.95 2.88
N LEU A 120 -3.20 -19.47 2.73
CA LEU A 120 -2.81 -18.13 3.18
C LEU A 120 -3.57 -17.03 2.43
N ARG A 121 -3.80 -17.19 1.12
CA ARG A 121 -4.64 -16.25 0.36
C ARG A 121 -6.08 -16.24 0.85
N LYS A 122 -6.66 -17.43 1.09
CA LYS A 122 -8.03 -17.55 1.62
C LYS A 122 -8.12 -16.89 3.00
N TRP A 123 -7.15 -17.13 3.86
CA TRP A 123 -7.09 -16.54 5.20
C TRP A 123 -6.91 -15.03 5.13
N LEU A 124 -6.01 -14.53 4.29
CA LEU A 124 -5.84 -13.09 4.06
C LEU A 124 -7.14 -12.43 3.62
N VAL A 125 -7.86 -13.02 2.65
CA VAL A 125 -9.17 -12.51 2.23
C VAL A 125 -10.16 -12.49 3.39
N SER A 126 -10.22 -13.55 4.21
CA SER A 126 -11.11 -13.54 5.39
C SER A 126 -10.73 -12.47 6.42
N LEU A 127 -9.43 -12.19 6.60
CA LEU A 127 -8.96 -11.13 7.50
C LEU A 127 -9.26 -9.74 6.93
N GLU A 128 -9.09 -9.54 5.64
CA GLU A 128 -9.44 -8.30 4.96
C GLU A 128 -10.97 -8.07 4.97
N GLU A 129 -11.75 -9.15 4.84
CA GLU A 129 -13.20 -9.12 5.01
C GLU A 129 -13.55 -8.79 6.46
N GLU A 130 -12.99 -9.43 7.48
CA GLU A 130 -13.24 -9.08 8.88
C GLU A 130 -12.81 -7.65 9.21
N VAL A 131 -11.69 -7.18 8.66
CA VAL A 131 -11.26 -5.79 8.76
C VAL A 131 -12.24 -4.85 8.05
N ALA A 132 -12.87 -5.26 6.95
CA ALA A 132 -13.93 -4.51 6.29
C ALA A 132 -15.28 -4.56 7.04
N HIS A 133 -15.56 -5.63 7.80
CA HIS A 133 -16.73 -5.75 8.67
C HIS A 133 -16.54 -5.00 10.01
N GLY A 134 -15.30 -4.92 10.51
CA GLY A 134 -14.91 -4.23 11.75
C GLY A 134 -14.47 -2.77 11.56
N ARG A 135 -14.25 -2.32 10.31
CA ARG A 135 -14.01 -0.91 9.97
C ARG A 135 -15.22 -0.37 9.20
N GLN A 136 -16.14 0.20 9.97
CA GLN A 136 -17.10 1.24 9.59
C GLN A 136 -17.32 1.40 8.07
N LEU A 137 -18.37 0.76 7.58
CA LEU A 137 -18.93 0.92 6.23
C LEU A 137 -19.00 2.40 5.83
N TYR A 138 -18.28 2.82 4.80
CA TYR A 138 -18.44 4.19 4.27
C TYR A 138 -19.78 4.28 3.54
N LEU A 139 -20.78 4.90 4.18
CA LEU A 139 -22.14 5.05 3.64
C LEU A 139 -22.82 3.71 3.29
N GLY A 140 -22.39 2.60 3.91
CA GLY A 140 -22.86 1.25 3.58
C GLY A 140 -22.13 0.56 2.43
N MET A 141 -21.00 1.08 1.94
CA MET A 141 -20.20 0.44 0.89
C MET A 141 -19.04 -0.39 1.48
N THR A 142 -18.74 -1.51 0.81
CA THR A 142 -17.44 -2.18 0.91
C THR A 142 -16.57 -1.72 -0.25
N LEU A 143 -15.42 -1.14 0.07
CA LEU A 143 -14.46 -0.60 -0.88
C LEU A 143 -13.21 -1.47 -0.91
N LEU A 144 -12.72 -1.78 -2.12
CA LEU A 144 -11.44 -2.44 -2.36
C LEU A 144 -10.38 -1.39 -2.73
N ASP A 145 -9.12 -1.68 -2.41
CA ASP A 145 -8.01 -0.78 -2.71
C ASP A 145 -7.66 -0.69 -4.21
N SER A 146 -6.70 0.18 -4.53
CA SER A 146 -6.27 0.43 -5.91
C SER A 146 -5.62 -0.78 -6.59
N HIS A 147 -5.02 -1.69 -5.83
CA HIS A 147 -4.38 -2.87 -6.43
C HIS A 147 -5.43 -3.88 -6.87
N ALA A 148 -6.39 -4.17 -5.98
CA ALA A 148 -7.52 -5.03 -6.30
C ALA A 148 -8.39 -4.45 -7.43
N SER A 149 -8.64 -3.12 -7.42
CA SER A 149 -9.44 -2.46 -8.45
C SER A 149 -8.83 -2.57 -9.84
N THR A 150 -7.53 -2.31 -9.98
CA THR A 150 -6.80 -2.40 -11.25
C THR A 150 -6.90 -3.81 -11.84
N LYS A 151 -6.66 -4.84 -11.01
CA LYS A 151 -6.75 -6.24 -11.44
C LYS A 151 -8.15 -6.59 -11.95
N MET A 152 -9.20 -6.17 -11.25
CA MET A 152 -10.59 -6.47 -11.64
C MET A 152 -11.00 -5.73 -12.92
N ARG A 153 -10.59 -4.47 -13.09
CA ARG A 153 -10.88 -3.68 -14.30
C ARG A 153 -10.21 -4.25 -15.54
N ARG A 154 -8.93 -4.63 -15.44
CA ARG A 154 -8.21 -5.31 -16.53
C ARG A 154 -8.90 -6.62 -16.93
N ALA A 155 -9.39 -7.39 -15.96
CA ALA A 155 -10.07 -8.66 -16.23
C ALA A 155 -11.36 -8.51 -17.07
N VAL A 156 -11.94 -7.31 -17.12
CA VAL A 156 -13.14 -6.98 -17.91
C VAL A 156 -12.86 -5.99 -19.05
N GLY A 157 -11.58 -5.78 -19.41
CA GLY A 157 -11.18 -4.90 -20.52
C GLY A 157 -11.34 -3.41 -20.27
N LEU A 158 -11.46 -2.97 -19.00
CA LEU A 158 -11.58 -1.56 -18.63
C LEU A 158 -10.21 -0.92 -18.37
N PRO A 159 -10.07 0.41 -18.55
CA PRO A 159 -8.81 1.11 -18.30
C PRO A 159 -8.30 0.99 -16.86
N ASP A 160 -6.97 0.91 -16.73
CA ASP A 160 -6.23 0.89 -15.46
C ASP A 160 -6.23 2.30 -14.86
N ILE A 161 -7.21 2.59 -14.01
CA ILE A 161 -7.39 3.87 -13.32
C ILE A 161 -7.19 3.64 -11.82
N PRO A 162 -6.27 4.36 -11.15
CA PRO A 162 -6.13 4.30 -9.70
C PRO A 162 -7.41 4.77 -8.99
N GLY A 163 -7.88 4.00 -8.00
CA GLY A 163 -9.10 4.32 -7.27
C GLY A 163 -9.60 3.18 -6.40
N LEU A 164 -10.55 3.49 -5.52
CA LEU A 164 -11.20 2.51 -4.66
C LEU A 164 -12.43 1.92 -5.34
N LEU A 165 -12.50 0.59 -5.47
CA LEU A 165 -13.60 -0.08 -6.15
C LEU A 165 -14.72 -0.44 -5.18
N VAL A 166 -15.94 -0.02 -5.49
CA VAL A 166 -17.15 -0.43 -4.79
C VAL A 166 -17.44 -1.90 -5.10
N ASN A 167 -17.24 -2.76 -4.12
CA ASN A 167 -17.44 -4.20 -4.24
C ASN A 167 -18.84 -4.64 -3.80
N LYS A 168 -19.35 -4.04 -2.72
CA LYS A 168 -20.70 -4.29 -2.20
C LYS A 168 -21.32 -2.99 -1.71
N ILE A 169 -22.64 -2.93 -1.76
CA ILE A 169 -23.47 -1.86 -1.21
C ILE A 169 -24.54 -2.53 -0.36
N ALA A 170 -24.68 -2.09 0.88
CA ALA A 170 -25.74 -2.53 1.77
C ALA A 170 -27.09 -1.95 1.33
N ALA A 171 -28.16 -2.76 1.38
CA ALA A 171 -29.50 -2.30 1.06
C ALA A 171 -30.00 -1.26 2.07
N GLY A 172 -30.71 -0.25 1.59
CA GLY A 172 -31.17 0.90 2.39
C GLY A 172 -30.04 1.81 2.86
N SER A 173 -28.82 1.66 2.33
CA SER A 173 -27.70 2.49 2.74
C SER A 173 -27.67 3.82 2.00
N ARG A 174 -26.99 4.79 2.61
CA ARG A 174 -26.82 6.13 2.01
C ARG A 174 -26.13 6.07 0.65
N ALA A 175 -25.21 5.13 0.44
CA ALA A 175 -24.59 4.91 -0.85
C ALA A 175 -25.58 4.44 -1.92
N GLU A 176 -26.52 3.56 -1.56
CA GLU A 176 -27.60 3.15 -2.46
C GLU A 176 -28.51 4.35 -2.81
N GLU A 177 -28.92 5.13 -1.81
CA GLU A 177 -29.74 6.34 -2.01
C GLU A 177 -29.05 7.38 -2.91
N LEU A 178 -27.74 7.52 -2.77
CA LEU A 178 -26.94 8.42 -3.61
C LEU A 178 -26.68 7.85 -5.00
N GLY A 179 -27.03 6.60 -5.27
CA GLY A 179 -26.93 5.96 -6.59
C GLY A 179 -25.56 5.34 -6.89
N PHE A 180 -24.74 5.08 -5.88
CA PHE A 180 -23.55 4.25 -6.05
C PHE A 180 -23.96 2.84 -6.47
N ARG A 181 -23.10 2.17 -7.23
CA ARG A 181 -23.31 0.80 -7.71
C ARG A 181 -22.06 -0.04 -7.51
N LYS A 182 -22.24 -1.35 -7.38
CA LYS A 182 -21.12 -2.30 -7.49
C LYS A 182 -20.40 -2.07 -8.83
N GLY A 183 -19.07 -2.00 -8.78
CA GLY A 183 -18.23 -1.71 -9.95
C GLY A 183 -17.86 -0.23 -10.10
N ASP A 184 -18.45 0.66 -9.32
CA ASP A 184 -18.05 2.07 -9.27
C ASP A 184 -16.63 2.21 -8.71
N LEU A 185 -15.81 3.01 -9.38
CA LEU A 185 -14.44 3.30 -8.96
C LEU A 185 -14.36 4.72 -8.42
N VAL A 186 -14.19 4.90 -7.11
CA VAL A 186 -13.98 6.21 -6.49
C VAL A 186 -12.55 6.66 -6.75
N THR A 187 -12.37 7.69 -7.57
CA THR A 187 -11.04 8.15 -8.02
C THR A 187 -10.55 9.38 -7.26
N SER A 188 -11.46 10.26 -6.81
CA SER A 188 -11.07 11.48 -6.09
C SER A 188 -12.20 12.03 -5.23
N VAL A 189 -11.86 12.72 -4.13
CA VAL A 189 -12.78 13.53 -3.33
C VAL A 189 -12.24 14.95 -3.24
N GLU A 190 -13.07 15.97 -3.50
CA GLU A 190 -12.64 17.39 -3.51
C GLU A 190 -11.42 17.65 -4.40
N ARG A 191 -11.37 17.00 -5.57
CA ARG A 191 -10.23 17.01 -6.51
C ARG A 191 -8.93 16.38 -5.97
N GLN A 192 -8.94 15.84 -4.75
CA GLN A 192 -7.82 15.08 -4.21
C GLN A 192 -7.94 13.61 -4.62
N PRO A 193 -6.91 13.02 -5.25
CA PRO A 193 -6.96 11.62 -5.66
C PRO A 193 -7.08 10.70 -4.45
N VAL A 194 -7.86 9.64 -4.59
CA VAL A 194 -8.06 8.64 -3.54
C VAL A 194 -7.56 7.30 -4.05
N THR A 195 -6.49 6.80 -3.43
CA THR A 195 -5.89 5.52 -3.80
C THR A 195 -5.97 4.48 -2.68
N SER A 196 -6.25 4.93 -1.46
CA SER A 196 -6.37 4.10 -0.27
C SER A 196 -7.56 4.55 0.60
N LEU A 197 -8.06 3.63 1.43
CA LEU A 197 -9.09 3.96 2.43
C LEU A 197 -8.62 5.01 3.44
N GLY A 198 -7.31 5.04 3.73
CA GLY A 198 -6.71 6.07 4.58
C GLY A 198 -6.85 7.47 3.98
N ASP A 199 -6.60 7.62 2.66
CA ASP A 199 -6.79 8.89 1.95
C ASP A 199 -8.26 9.33 2.02
N LEU A 200 -9.18 8.41 1.71
CA LEU A 200 -10.62 8.68 1.76
C LEU A 200 -11.06 9.16 3.15
N ARG A 201 -10.66 8.43 4.20
CA ARG A 201 -10.98 8.78 5.58
C ARG A 201 -10.47 10.17 5.94
N LYS A 202 -9.23 10.48 5.57
CA LYS A 202 -8.60 11.77 5.87
C LYS A 202 -9.35 12.93 5.22
N ILE A 203 -9.76 12.78 3.95
CA ILE A 203 -10.45 13.83 3.20
C ILE A 203 -11.87 14.04 3.72
N LEU A 204 -12.57 12.95 4.03
CA LEU A 204 -13.94 13.00 4.54
C LEU A 204 -14.02 13.53 5.98
N ASN A 205 -13.06 13.17 6.84
CA ASN A 205 -12.97 13.68 8.21
C ASN A 205 -12.60 15.17 8.30
N HIS A 206 -12.24 15.81 7.18
CA HIS A 206 -11.98 17.25 7.18
C HIS A 206 -13.31 18.01 7.28
N SER A 207 -13.48 18.79 8.35
CA SER A 207 -14.74 19.45 8.73
C SER A 207 -15.31 20.39 7.67
N GLU A 208 -14.46 20.88 6.76
CA GLU A 208 -14.85 21.72 5.63
C GLU A 208 -14.32 21.15 4.29
N PRO A 209 -15.07 21.30 3.19
CA PRO A 209 -16.47 21.72 3.14
C PRO A 209 -17.42 20.66 3.72
N LYS A 210 -18.58 21.09 4.25
CA LYS A 210 -19.65 20.20 4.76
C LYS A 210 -20.23 19.28 3.69
N THR A 211 -20.09 19.64 2.41
CA THR A 211 -20.47 18.78 1.29
C THR A 211 -19.24 18.60 0.42
N LYS A 212 -18.89 17.34 0.16
CA LYS A 212 -17.70 16.95 -0.59
C LYS A 212 -18.12 16.29 -1.89
N LYS A 213 -17.54 16.74 -3.00
CA LYS A 213 -17.67 16.19 -4.34
C LYS A 213 -16.81 14.95 -4.47
N VAL A 214 -17.42 13.85 -4.88
CA VAL A 214 -16.76 12.57 -5.10
C VAL A 214 -16.85 12.23 -6.57
N ARG A 215 -15.68 12.08 -7.21
CA ARG A 215 -15.59 11.61 -8.59
C ARG A 215 -15.54 10.09 -8.59
N VAL A 216 -16.40 9.51 -9.42
CA VAL A 216 -16.54 8.07 -9.60
C VAL A 216 -16.41 7.75 -11.07
N VAL A 217 -15.75 6.64 -11.40
CA VAL A 217 -15.73 6.09 -12.75
C VAL A 217 -16.56 4.80 -12.77
N ARG A 218 -17.63 4.79 -13.56
CA ARG A 218 -18.49 3.63 -13.78
C ARG A 218 -18.27 3.11 -15.19
N GLY A 219 -17.68 1.92 -15.32
CA GLY A 219 -17.20 1.46 -16.62
C GLY A 219 -16.15 2.43 -17.17
N VAL A 220 -16.51 3.18 -18.22
CA VAL A 220 -15.69 4.26 -18.80
C VAL A 220 -16.22 5.66 -18.53
N GLU A 221 -17.41 5.78 -17.93
CA GLU A 221 -18.08 7.04 -17.68
C GLU A 221 -17.60 7.66 -16.36
N THR A 222 -17.48 8.99 -16.32
CA THR A 222 -17.17 9.73 -15.09
C THR A 222 -18.43 10.36 -14.52
N LEU A 223 -18.71 10.08 -13.26
CA LEU A 223 -19.84 10.59 -12.48
C LEU A 223 -19.33 11.45 -11.31
N GLU A 224 -20.14 12.41 -10.87
CA GLU A 224 -19.87 13.22 -9.68
C GLU A 224 -21.03 13.06 -8.68
N PHE A 225 -20.71 12.62 -7.47
CA PHE A 225 -21.63 12.51 -6.35
C PHE A 225 -21.30 13.58 -5.30
N ARG A 226 -22.28 13.95 -4.48
CA ARG A 226 -22.08 14.89 -3.35
C ARG A 226 -22.35 14.16 -2.04
N LEU A 227 -21.36 14.13 -1.17
CA LEU A 227 -21.42 13.55 0.17
C LEU A 227 -21.48 14.65 1.22
N THR A 228 -22.48 14.63 2.09
CA THR A 228 -22.59 15.61 3.18
C THR A 228 -22.01 15.03 4.47
N SER A 229 -21.17 15.79 5.16
CA SER A 229 -20.45 15.39 6.38
C SER A 229 -21.36 15.10 7.58
N SER A 230 -22.66 15.40 7.49
CA SER A 230 -23.69 14.99 8.47
C SER A 230 -24.17 13.54 8.27
N SER A 231 -23.45 12.74 7.48
CA SER A 231 -23.82 11.36 7.11
C SER A 231 -22.66 10.36 7.19
N ILE A 232 -21.64 10.61 8.01
CA ILE A 232 -20.51 9.68 8.26
C ILE A 232 -20.46 9.31 9.72
#